data_AF-A0A6I3ZQN0-F1
#
_entry.id   AF-A0A6I3ZQN0-F1
#
_cell.length_a   1.000
_cell.length_b   1.000
_cell.length_c   1.000
_cell.angle_alpha   90.00
_cell.angle_beta   90.00
_cell.angle_gamma   90.00
#
_symmetry.space_group_name_H-M   'P 1'
#
loop_
_entity.id
_entity.type
_entity.pdbx_description
1 polymer ?
#
loop_
_entity_poly.entity_id
_entity_poly.type
_entity_poly.pdbx_seq_one_letter_code
_entity_poly.pdbx_strand_id
1 'polypeptide(L)'
;MTGPNLRVDTTELESAARKLSSLSSDLTNSAVVHGLPAAENQASGAAAAAVTAAADHVAEVCAGDLKAFGDKLAQAAKSYSATDSDGGQRVLTTMHTDR
;
A
#
# COMPACT_ATOMS: atom_id res chain seq x y z
N MET A 1 19.61 -2.13 26.81
CA MET A 1 18.32 -2.81 26.52
C MET A 1 18.43 -3.42 25.13
N THR A 2 18.82 -4.69 25.04
CA THR A 2 18.77 -5.43 23.77
C THR A 2 17.32 -5.83 23.52
N GLY A 3 16.62 -5.01 22.74
CA GLY A 3 15.33 -5.40 22.17
C GLY A 3 15.47 -6.66 21.31
N PRO A 4 14.34 -7.31 20.94
CA PRO A 4 14.38 -8.52 20.14
C PRO A 4 15.23 -8.31 18.87
N ASN A 5 16.02 -9.32 18.49
CA ASN A 5 16.78 -9.35 17.24
C ASN A 5 15.79 -9.46 16.06
N LEU A 6 15.16 -8.35 15.73
CA LEU A 6 14.21 -8.26 14.63
C LEU A 6 15.01 -8.16 13.33
N ARG A 7 14.94 -9.20 12.52
CA ARG A 7 15.49 -9.21 11.16
C ARG A 7 14.39 -8.83 10.19
N VAL A 8 14.51 -7.66 9.58
CA VAL A 8 13.56 -7.16 8.59
C VAL A 8 14.25 -7.08 7.23
N ASP A 9 13.67 -7.76 6.25
CA ASP A 9 14.07 -7.61 4.86
C ASP A 9 13.39 -6.37 4.27
N THR A 10 14.13 -5.26 4.22
CA THR A 10 13.61 -3.97 3.74
C THR A 10 13.33 -3.99 2.24
N THR A 11 13.99 -4.86 1.47
CA THR A 11 13.75 -5.03 0.04
C THR A 11 12.40 -5.69 -0.21
N GLU A 12 12.08 -6.72 0.56
CA GLU A 12 10.77 -7.38 0.47
C GLU A 12 9.63 -6.47 0.95
N LEU A 13 9.84 -5.63 1.97
CA LEU A 13 8.86 -4.63 2.37
C LEU A 13 8.58 -3.61 1.24
N GLU A 14 9.62 -3.11 0.57
CA GLU A 14 9.46 -2.21 -0.57
C GLU A 14 8.77 -2.90 -1.75
N SER A 15 9.13 -4.16 -2.04
CA SER A 15 8.49 -4.98 -3.07
C SER A 15 7.00 -5.15 -2.80
N ALA A 16 6.63 -5.47 -1.56
CA ALA A 16 5.24 -5.58 -1.14
C ALA A 16 4.50 -4.23 -1.27
N ALA A 17 5.12 -3.12 -0.85
CA ALA A 17 4.54 -1.78 -1.00
C ALA A 17 4.23 -1.45 -2.47
N ARG A 18 5.16 -1.74 -3.40
CA ARG A 18 4.96 -1.53 -4.84
C ARG A 18 3.84 -2.39 -5.40
N LYS A 19 3.75 -3.66 -5.01
CA LYS A 19 2.66 -4.57 -5.42
C LYS A 19 1.29 -4.04 -5.00
N LEU A 20 1.17 -3.56 -3.77
CA LEU A 20 -0.08 -2.98 -3.25
C LEU A 20 -0.46 -1.69 -3.97
N SER A 21 0.51 -0.82 -4.27
CA SER A 21 0.26 0.39 -5.05
C SER A 21 -0.18 0.07 -6.48
N SER A 22 0.37 -0.98 -7.10
CA SER A 22 -0.08 -1.45 -8.41
C SER A 22 -1.52 -1.94 -8.35
N LEU A 23 -1.84 -2.80 -7.38
CA LEU A 23 -3.18 -3.34 -7.22
C LEU A 23 -4.22 -2.25 -6.95
N SER A 24 -3.87 -1.25 -6.13
CA SER A 24 -4.69 -0.06 -5.90
C SER A 24 -4.98 0.70 -7.21
N SER A 25 -3.96 0.86 -8.06
CA SER A 25 -4.09 1.53 -9.36
C SER A 25 -4.97 0.73 -10.32
N ASP A 26 -4.78 -0.59 -10.40
CA ASP A 26 -5.57 -1.49 -11.25
C ASP A 26 -7.05 -1.47 -10.85
N LEU A 27 -7.33 -1.45 -9.55
CA LEU A 27 -8.70 -1.41 -9.02
C LEU A 27 -9.38 -0.07 -9.32
N THR A 28 -8.66 1.04 -9.16
CA THR A 28 -9.14 2.39 -9.52
C THR A 28 -9.45 2.48 -11.02
N ASN A 29 -8.59 1.92 -11.86
CA ASN A 29 -8.77 1.96 -13.32
C ASN A 29 -9.91 1.04 -13.80
N SER A 30 -10.20 -0.03 -13.08
CA SER A 30 -11.27 -0.98 -13.44
C SER A 30 -12.66 -0.52 -13.01
N ALA A 31 -12.78 0.28 -11.96
CA ALA A 31 -14.05 0.80 -11.44
C ALA A 31 -14.78 1.75 -12.41
N VAL A 32 -14.10 2.32 -13.41
CA VAL A 32 -14.65 3.41 -14.23
C VAL A 32 -15.63 2.94 -15.33
N VAL A 33 -15.81 1.63 -15.56
CA VAL A 33 -16.38 1.12 -16.83
C VAL A 33 -17.78 0.51 -16.68
N HIS A 34 -18.75 1.11 -15.99
CA HIS A 34 -20.14 0.58 -16.04
C HIS A 34 -21.26 1.63 -16.15
N GLY A 35 -20.95 2.84 -16.62
CA GLY A 35 -21.95 3.85 -16.95
C GLY A 35 -22.65 3.61 -18.29
N LEU A 36 -23.46 2.56 -18.43
CA LEU A 36 -24.49 2.59 -19.47
C LEU A 36 -25.63 3.47 -18.96
N PRO A 37 -25.96 4.61 -19.61
CA PRO A 37 -27.10 5.41 -19.17
C PRO A 37 -28.36 4.55 -19.25
N ALA A 38 -28.99 4.32 -18.11
CA ALA A 38 -30.28 3.64 -18.05
C ALA A 38 -31.29 4.42 -18.90
N ALA A 39 -32.02 3.71 -19.78
CA ALA A 39 -33.14 4.31 -20.49
C ALA A 39 -34.16 4.86 -19.48
N GLU A 40 -34.59 6.11 -19.67
CA GLU A 40 -35.49 6.81 -18.76
C GLU A 40 -36.77 5.98 -18.52
N ASN A 41 -37.18 5.84 -17.25
CA ASN A 41 -38.39 5.14 -16.77
C ASN A 41 -38.35 3.61 -16.63
N GLN A 42 -37.18 2.97 -16.57
CA GLN A 42 -37.08 1.55 -16.19
C GLN A 42 -36.57 1.38 -14.76
N ALA A 43 -37.37 0.78 -13.87
CA ALA A 43 -36.97 0.48 -12.48
C ALA A 43 -35.70 -0.41 -12.41
N SER A 44 -35.51 -1.30 -13.40
CA SER A 44 -34.30 -2.09 -13.58
C SER A 44 -33.07 -1.23 -13.88
N GLY A 45 -33.22 -0.10 -14.57
CA GLY A 45 -32.14 0.83 -14.86
C GLY A 45 -31.65 1.58 -13.62
N ALA A 46 -32.58 2.01 -12.75
CA ALA A 46 -32.24 2.62 -11.47
C ALA A 46 -31.54 1.64 -10.51
N ALA A 47 -32.02 0.39 -10.47
CA ALA A 47 -31.37 -0.67 -9.68
C ALA A 47 -29.96 -1.01 -10.21
N ALA A 48 -29.79 -1.10 -11.53
CA ALA A 48 -28.49 -1.31 -12.14
C ALA A 48 -27.51 -0.17 -11.82
N ALA A 49 -27.95 1.08 -11.93
CA ALA A 49 -27.14 2.25 -11.57
C ALA A 49 -26.72 2.25 -10.09
N ALA A 50 -27.62 1.88 -9.19
CA ALA A 50 -27.31 1.77 -7.76
C ALA A 50 -26.30 0.65 -7.46
N VAL A 51 -26.41 -0.51 -8.13
CA VAL A 51 -25.45 -1.60 -7.99
C VAL A 51 -24.09 -1.22 -8.54
N THR A 52 -24.04 -0.55 -9.71
CA THR A 52 -22.79 -0.01 -10.26
C THR A 52 -22.15 0.98 -9.31
N ALA A 53 -22.89 1.97 -8.82
CA ALA A 53 -22.34 2.95 -7.87
C ALA A 53 -21.82 2.30 -6.58
N ALA A 54 -22.50 1.25 -6.09
CA ALA A 54 -22.04 0.49 -4.93
C ALA A 54 -20.75 -0.30 -5.23
N ALA A 55 -20.63 -0.90 -6.42
CA ALA A 55 -19.43 -1.60 -6.85
C ALA A 55 -18.24 -0.64 -7.00
N ASP A 56 -18.47 0.53 -7.61
CA ASP A 56 -17.47 1.58 -7.78
C ASP A 56 -16.97 2.07 -6.41
N HIS A 57 -17.89 2.34 -5.47
CA HIS A 57 -17.54 2.73 -4.11
C HIS A 57 -16.69 1.66 -3.38
N VAL A 58 -17.05 0.38 -3.50
CA VAL A 58 -16.25 -0.71 -2.90
C VAL A 58 -14.85 -0.77 -3.52
N ALA A 59 -14.75 -0.58 -4.84
CA ALA A 59 -13.46 -0.56 -5.53
C ALA A 59 -12.60 0.63 -5.09
N GLU A 60 -13.18 1.83 -4.96
CA GLU A 60 -12.48 3.03 -4.48
C GLU A 60 -11.97 2.87 -3.04
N VAL A 61 -12.83 2.40 -2.13
CA VAL A 61 -12.45 2.18 -0.72
C VAL A 61 -11.31 1.16 -0.61
N CYS A 62 -11.44 0.03 -1.32
CA CYS A 62 -10.41 -1.01 -1.33
C CYS A 62 -9.10 -0.50 -1.92
N ALA A 63 -9.15 0.26 -3.01
CA ALA A 63 -7.97 0.88 -3.60
C ALA A 63 -7.27 1.84 -2.62
N GLY A 64 -8.05 2.66 -1.90
CA GLY A 64 -7.55 3.57 -0.87
C GLY A 64 -6.84 2.84 0.26
N ASP A 65 -7.44 1.77 0.78
CA ASP A 65 -6.88 0.98 1.88
C ASP A 65 -5.58 0.26 1.47
N LEU A 66 -5.55 -0.34 0.27
CA LEU A 66 -4.36 -0.97 -0.28
C LEU A 66 -3.20 0.02 -0.41
N LYS A 67 -3.50 1.23 -0.89
CA LYS A 67 -2.51 2.31 -1.00
C LYS A 67 -1.98 2.72 0.36
N ALA A 68 -2.87 2.97 1.31
CA ALA A 68 -2.48 3.36 2.67
C ALA A 68 -1.63 2.29 3.37
N PHE A 69 -1.93 1.01 3.15
CA PHE A 69 -1.14 -0.10 3.67
C PHE A 69 0.24 -0.18 2.98
N GLY A 70 0.30 -0.03 1.66
CA GLY A 70 1.55 0.04 0.91
C GLY A 70 2.47 1.18 1.37
N ASP A 71 1.91 2.37 1.62
CA ASP A 71 2.66 3.53 2.10
C ASP A 71 3.27 3.27 3.50
N LYS A 72 2.53 2.58 4.39
CA LYS A 72 3.04 2.16 5.70
C LYS A 72 4.18 1.14 5.59
N LEU A 73 4.10 0.19 4.66
CA LEU A 73 5.19 -0.76 4.42
C LEU A 73 6.45 -0.06 3.90
N ALA A 74 6.30 0.89 2.97
CA ALA A 74 7.41 1.69 2.48
C ALA A 74 8.04 2.56 3.58
N GLN A 75 7.22 3.12 4.47
CA GLN A 75 7.71 3.85 5.64
C GLN A 75 8.48 2.94 6.60
N ALA A 76 7.96 1.75 6.89
CA ALA A 76 8.64 0.77 7.73
C ALA A 76 9.99 0.34 7.12
N ALA A 77 10.05 0.07 5.81
CA ALA A 77 11.29 -0.26 5.12
C ALA A 77 12.36 0.83 5.33
N LYS A 78 11.98 2.11 5.14
CA LYS A 78 12.89 3.25 5.36
C LYS A 78 13.38 3.33 6.81
N SER A 79 12.49 3.16 7.79
CA SER A 79 12.85 3.19 9.21
C SER A 79 13.83 2.08 9.59
N TYR A 80 13.63 0.86 9.09
CA TYR A 80 14.55 -0.25 9.35
C TYR A 80 15.90 -0.07 8.64
N SER A 81 15.91 0.39 7.40
CA SER A 81 17.16 0.70 6.69
C SER A 81 17.97 1.81 7.39
N ALA A 82 17.31 2.83 7.93
CA ALA A 82 17.97 3.87 8.73
C ALA A 82 18.55 3.31 10.02
N THR A 83 17.78 2.46 10.72
CA THR A 83 18.24 1.80 11.96
C THR A 83 19.46 0.92 11.73
N ASP A 84 19.49 0.17 10.62
CA ASP A 84 20.62 -0.67 10.25
C ASP A 84 21.87 0.17 9.91
N SER A 85 21.68 1.27 9.19
CA SER A 85 22.75 2.22 8.86
C SER A 85 23.37 2.87 10.10
N ASP A 86 22.54 3.34 11.04
CA ASP A 86 22.98 3.91 12.32
C ASP A 86 23.71 2.85 13.17
N GLY A 87 23.20 1.61 13.17
CA GLY A 87 23.85 0.46 13.79
C GLY A 87 25.26 0.21 13.22
N GLY A 88 25.38 0.19 11.89
CA GLY A 88 26.65 0.02 11.18
C GLY A 88 27.65 1.14 11.48
N GLN A 89 27.22 2.41 11.50
CA GLN A 89 28.08 3.54 11.84
C GLN A 89 28.61 3.46 13.27
N ARG A 90 27.78 3.04 14.23
CA ARG A 90 28.21 2.84 15.61
C ARG A 90 29.30 1.77 15.72
N VAL A 91 29.13 0.65 15.02
CA VAL A 91 30.13 -0.44 14.98
C VAL A 91 31.45 0.06 14.38
N LEU A 92 31.40 0.78 13.25
CA LEU A 92 32.59 1.37 12.62
C LEU A 92 33.33 2.32 13.56
N THR A 93 32.60 3.17 14.27
CA THR A 93 33.17 4.14 15.22
C THR A 93 33.88 3.43 16.37
N THR A 94 33.28 2.39 16.95
CA THR A 94 33.93 1.58 17.98
C THR A 94 35.20 0.89 17.48
N MET A 95 35.17 0.27 16.30
CA MET A 95 36.35 -0.38 15.71
C MET A 95 37.49 0.60 15.41
N HIS A 96 37.19 1.86 15.13
CA HIS A 96 38.19 2.91 14.91
C HIS A 96 38.79 3.46 16.20
N THR A 97 38.06 3.37 17.31
CA THR A 97 38.50 3.87 18.63
C THR A 97 39.38 2.85 19.36
N ASP A 98 39.20 1.55 19.10
CA ASP A 98 39.97 0.45 19.70
C ASP A 98 41.31 0.14 18.98
N ARG A 99 41.80 1.04 18.13
CA ARG A 99 43.03 0.86 17.32
C ARG A 99 44.05 1.96 17.58
#